data_AF-A0A6F8TUH0-F1
#
_entry.id   AF-A0A6F8TUH0-F1
#
_cell.length_a   1.000
_cell.length_b   1.000
_cell.length_c   1.000
_cell.angle_alpha   90.00
_cell.angle_beta   90.00
_cell.angle_gamma   90.00
#
_symmetry.space_group_name_H-M   'P 1'
#
loop_
_entity.id
_entity.type
_entity.pdbx_description
1 polymer ?
#
loop_
_entity_poly.entity_id
_entity_poly.type
_entity_poly.pdbx_seq_one_letter_code
_entity_poly.pdbx_strand_id
1 'polypeptide(L)'
;MRRSVILNGFRWTFIILVACMIVLYGYQRLLLHKGIDDSVQRISPNSTIIGIIQTHTTESKEKVYRALYKTSEGKCFRATFERGSYSLILNKESSCN
;
A
#
# COMPACT_ATOMS: atom_id res chain seq x y z
N MET A 1 45.60 12.84 3.97
CA MET A 1 44.71 12.99 2.80
C MET A 1 43.92 11.73 2.41
N ARG A 2 44.49 10.51 2.34
CA ARG A 2 43.71 9.30 1.96
C ARG A 2 42.51 8.96 2.86
N ARG A 3 42.62 9.16 4.18
CA ARG A 3 41.53 8.83 5.13
C ARG A 3 40.27 9.70 4.96
N SER A 4 40.41 10.98 4.61
CA SER A 4 39.25 11.88 4.41
C SER A 4 38.48 11.56 3.14
N VAL A 5 39.18 11.14 2.07
CA VAL A 5 38.56 10.69 0.82
C VAL A 5 37.76 9.41 1.03
N ILE A 6 38.33 8.44 1.78
CA ILE A 6 37.64 7.19 2.13
C ILE A 6 36.40 7.46 2.99
N LEU A 7 36.52 8.32 4.02
CA LEU A 7 35.40 8.67 4.90
C LEU A 7 34.27 9.38 4.14
N ASN A 8 34.61 10.30 3.23
CA ASN A 8 33.62 10.97 2.39
C ASN A 8 32.95 10.00 1.42
N GLY A 9 33.70 9.06 0.83
CA GLY A 9 33.14 7.99 0.01
C GLY A 9 32.09 7.17 0.77
N PHE A 10 32.41 6.69 1.98
CA PHE A 10 31.45 5.95 2.82
C PHE A 10 30.20 6.76 3.17
N ARG A 11 30.32 8.06 3.43
CA ARG A 11 29.17 8.94 3.69
C ARG A 11 28.24 9.03 2.48
N TRP A 12 28.78 9.19 1.28
CA TRP A 12 27.98 9.22 0.06
C TRP A 12 27.30 7.88 -0.22
N THR A 13 28.02 6.76 -0.05
CA THR A 13 27.43 5.42 -0.18
C THR A 13 26.29 5.21 0.81
N PHE A 14 26.45 5.65 2.05
CA PHE A 14 25.39 5.57 3.06
C PHE A 14 24.16 6.39 2.67
N ILE A 15 24.35 7.64 2.22
CA ILE A 15 23.25 8.52 1.77
C ILE A 15 22.50 7.88 0.59
N ILE A 16 23.22 7.33 -0.39
CA ILE A 16 22.61 6.66 -1.54
C ILE A 16 21.82 5.42 -1.10
N LEU A 17 22.35 4.63 -0.17
CA LEU A 17 21.66 3.44 0.35
C LEU A 17 20.37 3.81 1.07
N VAL A 18 20.39 4.85 1.90
CA VAL A 18 19.19 5.37 2.58
C VAL A 18 18.17 5.88 1.56
N ALA A 19 18.61 6.65 0.55
CA ALA A 19 17.73 7.12 -0.52
C ALA A 19 17.08 5.96 -1.28
N CYS A 20 17.85 4.91 -1.60
CA CYS A 20 17.35 3.71 -2.26
C CYS A 20 16.29 2.99 -1.41
N MET A 21 16.50 2.86 -0.10
CA MET A 21 15.51 2.28 0.81
C MET A 21 14.21 3.07 0.86
N ILE A 22 14.27 4.41 0.86
CA ILE A 22 13.08 5.28 0.83
C ILE A 22 12.29 5.06 -0.47
N VAL A 23 12.98 5.03 -1.61
CA VAL A 23 12.36 4.80 -2.92
C VAL A 23 11.69 3.42 -2.98
N LEU A 24 12.38 2.37 -2.51
CA LEU A 24 11.84 1.01 -2.47
C LEU A 24 10.58 0.92 -1.59
N TYR A 25 10.60 1.56 -0.43
CA TYR A 25 9.44 1.60 0.45
C TYR A 25 8.25 2.35 -0.19
N GLY A 26 8.51 3.48 -0.84
CA GLY A 26 7.50 4.23 -1.60
C GLY A 26 6.91 3.40 -2.74
N TYR A 27 7.75 2.68 -3.49
CA TYR A 27 7.32 1.81 -4.58
C TYR A 27 6.44 0.66 -4.08
N GLN A 28 6.80 0.00 -2.98
CA GLN A 28 5.97 -1.05 -2.39
C GLN A 28 4.60 -0.52 -1.93
N ARG A 29 4.55 0.71 -1.39
CA ARG A 29 3.29 1.34 -0.99
C ARG A 29 2.43 1.68 -2.22
N LEU A 30 3.05 2.16 -3.30
CA LEU A 30 2.35 2.44 -4.56
C LEU A 30 1.76 1.17 -5.17
N LEU A 31 2.52 0.07 -5.18
CA LEU A 31 2.04 -1.24 -5.67
C LEU A 31 0.85 -1.73 -4.86
N LEU A 32 0.89 -1.60 -3.53
CA LEU A 32 -0.23 -1.97 -2.67
C LEU A 32 -1.49 -1.17 -3.01
N HIS A 33 -1.34 0.14 -3.18
CA HIS A 33 -2.45 1.03 -3.50
C HIS A 33 -3.06 0.69 -4.87
N LYS A 34 -2.22 0.52 -5.89
CA LYS A 34 -2.65 0.13 -7.24
C LYS A 34 -3.32 -1.25 -7.27
N GLY A 35 -2.77 -2.24 -6.56
CA GLY A 35 -3.36 -3.57 -6.51
C GLY A 35 -4.76 -3.58 -5.87
N ILE A 36 -4.93 -2.80 -4.81
CA ILE A 36 -6.25 -2.62 -4.17
C ILE A 36 -7.19 -1.83 -5.08
N ASP A 37 -6.73 -0.75 -5.71
CA ASP A 37 -7.52 0.06 -6.64
C ASP A 37 -8.00 -0.75 -7.83
N ASP A 38 -7.11 -1.49 -8.50
CA ASP A 38 -7.47 -2.39 -9.60
C ASP A 38 -8.52 -3.43 -9.18
N SER A 39 -8.34 -4.05 -8.00
CA SER A 39 -9.32 -5.01 -7.47
C SER A 39 -10.68 -4.35 -7.19
N VAL A 40 -10.68 -3.14 -6.63
CA VAL A 40 -11.91 -2.37 -6.37
C VAL A 40 -12.59 -1.95 -7.68
N GLN A 41 -11.86 -1.43 -8.66
CA GLN A 41 -12.39 -1.02 -9.96
C GLN A 41 -13.01 -2.18 -10.74
N ARG A 42 -12.48 -3.41 -10.59
CA ARG A 42 -13.07 -4.61 -11.20
C ARG A 42 -14.45 -4.96 -10.63
N ILE A 43 -14.67 -4.69 -9.35
CA ILE A 43 -15.92 -5.02 -8.65
C ILE A 43 -16.91 -3.86 -8.72
N SER A 44 -16.40 -2.63 -8.63
CA SER A 44 -17.16 -1.39 -8.64
C SER A 44 -16.46 -0.37 -9.53
N PRO A 45 -16.74 -0.36 -10.84
CA PRO A 45 -16.11 0.56 -11.76
C PRO A 45 -16.49 2.01 -11.43
N ASN A 46 -15.55 2.94 -11.63
CA ASN A 46 -15.69 4.37 -11.30
C ASN A 46 -15.90 4.66 -9.81
N SER A 47 -15.54 3.72 -8.93
CA SER A 47 -15.50 3.98 -7.51
C SER A 47 -14.23 4.75 -7.12
N THR A 48 -14.30 5.45 -5.99
CA THR A 48 -13.18 6.22 -5.44
C THR A 48 -12.79 5.63 -4.09
N ILE A 49 -11.51 5.27 -3.92
CA ILE A 49 -10.98 4.84 -2.63
C ILE A 49 -10.88 6.04 -1.69
N ILE A 50 -11.55 5.95 -0.55
CA ILE A 50 -11.52 6.95 0.52
C ILE A 50 -10.32 6.71 1.45
N GLY A 51 -9.99 5.44 1.72
CA GLY A 51 -8.88 5.10 2.60
C GLY A 51 -8.56 3.61 2.64
N ILE A 52 -7.32 3.29 2.99
CA ILE A 52 -6.83 1.92 3.14
C ILE A 52 -6.17 1.79 4.51
N ILE A 53 -6.60 0.81 5.31
CA ILE A 53 -6.13 0.58 6.67
C ILE A 53 -5.64 -0.87 6.78
N GLN A 54 -4.45 -1.08 7.32
CA GLN A 54 -4.00 -2.43 7.71
C GLN A 54 -4.76 -2.85 8.97
N THR A 55 -5.41 -4.00 8.95
CA THR A 55 -6.25 -4.46 10.08
C THR A 55 -5.51 -5.41 10.99
N HIS A 56 -5.02 -6.53 10.44
CA HIS A 56 -4.30 -7.56 11.18
C HIS A 56 -3.33 -8.28 10.25
N THR A 57 -2.47 -9.09 10.85
CA THR A 57 -1.58 -10.01 10.14
C THR A 57 -2.05 -11.42 10.46
N THR A 58 -2.21 -12.28 9.47
CA THR A 58 -2.61 -13.68 9.67
C THR A 58 -1.47 -14.47 10.31
N GLU A 59 -1.77 -15.67 10.82
CA GLU A 59 -0.75 -16.60 11.33
C GLU A 59 0.31 -16.95 10.29
N SER A 60 -0.08 -16.96 9.01
CA SER A 60 0.81 -17.15 7.85
C SER A 60 1.68 -15.92 7.54
N LYS A 61 1.69 -14.89 8.39
CA LYS A 61 2.38 -13.59 8.21
C LYS A 61 1.85 -12.76 7.04
N GLU A 62 0.68 -13.09 6.51
CA GLU A 62 0.05 -12.34 5.43
C GLU A 62 -0.64 -11.10 6.01
N LYS A 63 -0.43 -9.92 5.41
CA LYS A 63 -1.03 -8.68 5.92
C LYS A 63 -2.41 -8.49 5.30
N VAL A 64 -3.41 -8.23 6.13
CA VAL A 64 -4.78 -7.99 5.69
C VAL A 64 -5.09 -6.50 5.73
N TYR A 65 -5.47 -5.95 4.58
CA TYR A 65 -5.85 -4.57 4.39
C TYR A 65 -7.35 -4.44 4.21
N ARG A 66 -7.87 -3.30 4.63
CA ARG A 66 -9.27 -2.94 4.46
C ARG A 66 -9.33 -1.61 3.72
N ALA A 67 -9.97 -1.61 2.56
CA ALA A 67 -10.24 -0.40 1.80
C ALA A 67 -11.69 0.05 2.04
N LEU A 68 -11.86 1.34 2.29
CA LEU A 68 -13.12 2.05 2.20
C LEU A 68 -13.17 2.72 0.84
N TYR A 69 -14.22 2.44 0.06
CA TYR A 69 -14.42 3.07 -1.24
C TYR A 69 -15.87 3.51 -1.40
N LYS A 70 -16.07 4.55 -2.20
CA LYS A 70 -17.37 5.14 -2.51
C LYS A 70 -17.68 4.90 -3.98
N THR A 71 -18.87 4.39 -4.27
CA THR A 71 -19.33 4.21 -5.65
C THR A 71 -19.79 5.55 -6.25
N SER A 72 -19.95 5.59 -7.57
CA SER A 72 -20.52 6.74 -8.27
C SER A 72 -21.95 7.09 -7.81
N GLU A 73 -22.71 6.11 -7.34
CA GLU A 73 -24.04 6.27 -6.74
C GLU A 73 -24.01 6.85 -5.32
N GLY A 74 -22.82 7.07 -4.76
CA GLY A 74 -22.62 7.63 -3.44
C GLY A 74 -22.68 6.62 -2.29
N LYS A 75 -22.81 5.32 -2.58
CA LYS A 75 -22.79 4.25 -1.58
C LYS A 75 -21.38 3.95 -1.14
N CYS A 76 -21.19 3.67 0.15
CA CYS A 76 -19.88 3.33 0.70
C CYS A 76 -19.78 1.83 0.98
N PHE A 77 -18.63 1.28 0.66
CA PHE A 77 -18.32 -0.12 0.85
C PHE A 77 -16.98 -0.29 1.52
N ARG A 78 -16.90 -1.38 2.28
CA ARG A 78 -15.72 -1.82 3.00
C ARG A 78 -15.29 -3.14 2.39
N ALA A 79 -14.19 -3.11 1.65
CA ALA A 79 -13.56 -4.29 1.07
C ALA A 79 -12.32 -4.70 1.87
N THR A 80 -12.13 -6.00 2.07
CA THR A 80 -10.98 -6.58 2.78
C THR A 80 -10.14 -7.39 1.80
N PHE A 81 -8.82 -7.20 1.83
CA PHE A 81 -7.85 -7.73 0.89
C PHE A 81 -6.64 -8.34 1.59
N GLU A 82 -6.09 -9.42 1.04
CA GLU A 82 -4.76 -9.91 1.37
C GLU A 82 -3.67 -9.19 0.57
N ARG A 83 -2.52 -8.89 1.18
CA ARG A 83 -1.44 -8.13 0.53
C ARG A 83 -0.84 -8.84 -0.66
N GLY A 84 -0.60 -10.14 -0.54
CA GLY A 84 0.16 -10.93 -1.51
C GLY A 84 -0.63 -11.19 -2.79
N SER A 85 -1.94 -11.44 -2.66
CA SER A 85 -2.83 -11.82 -3.76
C SER A 85 -3.73 -10.68 -4.23
N TYR A 86 -3.89 -9.61 -3.45
CA TYR A 86 -4.91 -8.57 -3.64
C TYR A 86 -6.33 -9.15 -3.82
N SER A 87 -6.54 -10.37 -3.32
CA SER A 87 -7.81 -11.08 -3.41
C SER A 87 -8.83 -10.40 -2.51
N LEU A 88 -10.03 -10.21 -3.03
CA LEU A 88 -11.14 -9.73 -2.22
C LEU A 88 -11.62 -10.86 -1.30
N ILE A 89 -11.43 -10.69 0.00
CA ILE A 89 -11.92 -11.63 1.02
C ILE A 89 -13.38 -11.32 1.37
N LEU A 90 -13.70 -10.04 1.51
CA LEU A 90 -15.00 -9.60 1.99
C LEU A 90 -15.33 -8.23 1.42
N ASN A 91 -16.55 -8.05 0.92
CA ASN A 91 -17.09 -6.76 0.52
C ASN A 91 -18.44 -6.55 1.20
N LYS A 92 -18.56 -5.53 2.03
CA LYS A 92 -19.81 -5.20 2.74
C LYS A 92 -20.11 -3.73 2.59
N GLU A 93 -21.38 -3.40 2.42
CA GLU A 93 -21.85 -2.02 2.51
C GLU A 93 -21.53 -1.48 3.92
N SER A 94 -21.07 -0.24 3.97
CA SER A 94 -20.71 0.43 5.22
C SER A 94 -21.19 1.87 5.20
N SER A 95 -21.44 2.44 6.38
CA SER A 95 -21.64 3.89 6.48
C SER A 95 -20.42 4.64 5.95
N CYS A 96 -20.64 5.79 5.33
CA CYS A 96 -19.57 6.69 4.87
C CYS A 96 -18.90 7.49 6.00
N ASN A 97 -19.28 7.23 7.27
CA ASN A 97 -18.70 7.87 8.46
C ASN A 97 -17.38 7.25 8.90
#